data_AF-A0A5W4PS14-F1
#
_entry.id   AF-A0A5W4PS14-F1
#
_cell.length_a   1.000
_cell.length_b   1.000
_cell.length_c   1.000
_cell.angle_alpha   90.00
_cell.angle_beta   90.00
_cell.angle_gamma   90.00
#
_symmetry.space_group_name_H-M   'P 1'
#
loop_
_entity.id
_entity.type
_entity.pdbx_description
1 polymer ?
#
loop_
_entity_poly.entity_id
_entity_poly.type
_entity_poly.pdbx_seq_one_letter_code
_entity_poly.pdbx_strand_id
1 'polypeptide(L)'
;MALENAYSGNPFNAIDLTRTKADLELARKLNQTVPQSDEVHYVVETADVKPFPLPIVIGDDVYVYAATFTTLDKTNELKIRNPVEHALRLDQARWELVWKRSNGKLAALMAQMPYHHEIFSKWVSDAITHTFALAPYQSGQIKALAALFSVGQFYNHVEDDVKALRLQQMLEQQLGLPAELFESVTGHTEYLFPRNIAEFVEMVQAADITPRVRDLSILSLQQMLNTSFFGVSYEKQLATSAIEYPPSLFVMIKACLDNNMFNRSRLGGIVKKSDTAKKRDKFEFTYNLLMNQNTKPLNIK
;
A
#
# COMPACT_ATOMS: atom_id res chain seq x y z
N MET A 1 9.97 -6.86 7.96
CA MET A 1 10.03 -5.42 8.32
C MET A 1 8.80 -4.63 7.89
N ALA A 2 8.57 -4.26 6.62
CA ALA A 2 7.45 -3.34 6.32
C ALA A 2 6.05 -3.93 6.55
N LEU A 3 5.80 -5.20 6.18
CA LEU A 3 4.50 -5.84 6.44
C LEU A 3 4.33 -6.29 7.92
N GLU A 4 5.41 -6.65 8.61
CA GLU A 4 5.37 -6.87 10.07
C GLU A 4 5.01 -5.59 10.81
N ASN A 5 5.51 -4.43 10.34
CA ASN A 5 5.10 -3.14 10.84
C ASN A 5 3.65 -2.81 10.44
N ALA A 6 3.18 -3.21 9.25
CA ALA A 6 1.77 -3.02 8.88
C ALA A 6 0.81 -3.73 9.85
N TYR A 7 1.18 -4.92 10.35
CA TYR A 7 0.44 -5.65 11.38
C TYR A 7 0.56 -5.07 12.80
N SER A 8 1.44 -4.08 13.03
CA SER A 8 1.50 -3.34 14.30
C SER A 8 0.51 -2.17 14.38
N GLY A 9 -0.20 -1.88 13.29
CA GLY A 9 -1.23 -0.84 13.25
C GLY A 9 -2.52 -1.25 13.96
N ASN A 10 -3.24 -0.27 14.51
CA ASN A 10 -4.52 -0.45 15.19
C ASN A 10 -5.54 -1.43 14.55
N PRO A 11 -5.76 -1.47 13.21
CA PRO A 11 -6.71 -2.42 12.62
C PRO A 11 -6.24 -3.89 12.61
N PHE A 12 -5.01 -4.16 13.07
CA PHE A 12 -4.38 -5.47 13.09
C PHE A 12 -4.03 -5.99 14.48
N ASN A 13 -4.14 -5.16 15.53
CA ASN A 13 -3.76 -5.48 16.91
C ASN A 13 -4.46 -6.72 17.50
N ALA A 14 -5.56 -7.17 16.90
CA ALA A 14 -6.27 -8.40 17.31
C ALA A 14 -5.63 -9.69 16.78
N ILE A 15 -4.62 -9.60 15.89
CA ILE A 15 -3.99 -10.74 15.24
C ILE A 15 -2.71 -11.11 16.00
N ASP A 16 -2.70 -12.29 16.60
CA ASP A 16 -1.49 -12.90 17.14
C ASP A 16 -0.65 -13.47 15.99
N LEU A 17 0.28 -12.65 15.46
CA LEU A 17 1.15 -13.03 14.37
C LEU A 17 2.05 -14.23 14.70
N THR A 18 2.51 -14.35 15.94
CA THR A 18 3.40 -15.44 16.35
C THR A 18 2.66 -16.76 16.27
N ARG A 19 1.45 -16.81 16.83
CA ARG A 19 0.58 -17.98 16.73
C ARG A 19 0.16 -18.26 15.29
N THR A 20 -0.21 -17.23 14.54
CA THR A 20 -0.64 -17.39 13.14
C THR A 20 0.49 -17.97 12.28
N LYS A 21 1.73 -17.53 12.46
CA LYS A 21 2.90 -18.12 11.76
C LYS A 21 3.08 -19.60 12.12
N ALA A 22 2.94 -19.98 13.39
CA ALA A 22 3.02 -21.37 13.81
C ALA A 22 1.89 -22.24 13.21
N ASP A 23 0.66 -21.73 13.21
CA ASP A 23 -0.51 -22.40 12.62
C ASP A 23 -0.32 -22.59 11.10
N LEU A 24 0.27 -21.60 10.40
CA LEU A 24 0.61 -21.69 8.98
C LEU A 24 1.66 -22.76 8.66
N GLU A 25 2.74 -22.82 9.45
CA GLU A 25 3.77 -23.86 9.29
C GLU A 25 3.19 -25.26 9.52
N LEU A 26 2.28 -25.40 10.49
CA LEU A 26 1.57 -26.65 10.75
C LEU A 26 0.64 -27.00 9.58
N ALA A 27 -0.20 -26.06 9.13
CA ALA A 27 -1.09 -26.25 7.99
C ALA A 27 -0.32 -26.66 6.72
N ARG A 28 0.86 -26.08 6.49
CA ARG A 28 1.74 -26.46 5.39
C ARG A 28 2.21 -27.92 5.51
N LYS A 29 2.66 -28.35 6.69
CA LYS A 29 3.09 -29.74 6.95
C LYS A 29 1.94 -30.75 6.83
N LEU A 30 0.72 -30.33 7.15
CA LEU A 30 -0.49 -31.14 7.04
C LEU A 30 -1.12 -31.12 5.64
N ASN A 31 -0.48 -30.51 4.64
CA ASN A 31 -1.00 -30.35 3.27
C ASN A 31 -2.37 -29.63 3.21
N GLN A 32 -2.62 -28.71 4.15
CA GLN A 32 -3.84 -27.89 4.19
C GLN A 32 -3.68 -26.56 3.42
N THR A 33 -2.60 -26.44 2.64
CA THR A 33 -2.31 -25.28 1.79
C THR A 33 -2.24 -25.71 0.33
N VAL A 34 -2.76 -24.89 -0.58
CA VAL A 34 -2.72 -25.15 -2.02
C VAL A 34 -1.64 -24.27 -2.67
N PRO A 35 -0.57 -24.83 -3.27
CA PRO A 35 0.49 -24.04 -3.89
C PRO A 35 -0.02 -23.36 -5.17
N GLN A 36 0.20 -22.04 -5.27
CA GLN A 36 -0.02 -21.24 -6.49
C GLN A 36 1.29 -20.91 -7.21
N SER A 37 2.42 -21.15 -6.56
CA SER A 37 3.76 -21.24 -7.13
C SER A 37 4.63 -22.02 -6.13
N ASP A 38 5.92 -22.11 -6.38
CA ASP A 38 6.87 -22.65 -5.40
C ASP A 38 6.94 -21.79 -4.11
N GLU A 39 6.50 -20.53 -4.16
CA GLU A 39 6.69 -19.54 -3.08
C GLU A 39 5.36 -18.97 -2.56
N VAL A 40 4.23 -19.18 -3.24
CA VAL A 40 2.94 -18.61 -2.86
C VAL A 40 1.96 -19.75 -2.58
N HIS A 41 1.41 -19.75 -1.36
CA HIS A 41 0.52 -20.81 -0.87
C HIS A 41 -0.81 -20.24 -0.38
N TYR A 42 -1.90 -20.83 -0.85
CA TYR A 42 -3.25 -20.49 -0.42
C TYR A 42 -3.65 -21.31 0.78
N VAL A 43 -4.11 -20.63 1.82
CA VAL A 43 -4.73 -21.21 3.01
C VAL A 43 -6.23 -21.27 2.74
N VAL A 44 -6.74 -22.49 2.60
CA VAL A 44 -8.13 -22.76 2.23
C VAL A 44 -9.00 -23.00 3.48
N GLU A 45 -10.31 -23.06 3.29
CA GLU A 45 -11.30 -23.15 4.38
C GLU A 45 -11.16 -24.37 5.30
N THR A 46 -10.45 -25.42 4.87
CA THR A 46 -10.21 -26.64 5.64
C THR A 46 -8.98 -26.56 6.55
N ALA A 47 -8.17 -25.51 6.44
CA ALA A 47 -7.00 -25.31 7.28
C ALA A 47 -7.42 -24.80 8.67
N ASP A 48 -6.79 -25.31 9.72
CA ASP A 48 -6.98 -24.82 11.09
C ASP A 48 -6.12 -23.56 11.34
N VAL A 49 -6.38 -22.52 10.54
CA VAL A 49 -5.67 -21.24 10.61
C VAL A 49 -6.71 -20.13 10.67
N LYS A 50 -6.59 -19.25 11.68
CA LYS A 50 -7.49 -18.11 11.79
C LYS A 50 -7.37 -17.20 10.57
N PRO A 51 -8.47 -16.59 10.11
CA PRO A 51 -8.44 -15.68 8.98
C PRO A 51 -7.48 -14.51 9.21
N PHE A 52 -6.69 -14.17 8.20
CA PHE A 52 -5.75 -13.04 8.24
C PHE A 52 -5.88 -12.16 6.98
N PRO A 53 -5.80 -10.83 7.13
CA PRO A 53 -6.22 -9.87 6.11
C PRO A 53 -5.18 -9.55 5.04
N LEU A 54 -3.89 -9.75 5.30
CA LEU A 54 -2.78 -9.45 4.38
C LEU A 54 -1.88 -10.70 4.25
N PRO A 55 -1.21 -10.93 3.11
CA PRO A 55 -0.33 -12.07 2.97
C PRO A 55 0.72 -12.13 4.07
N ILE A 56 1.06 -13.33 4.58
CA ILE A 56 2.07 -13.49 5.64
C ILE A 56 3.30 -14.17 5.04
N VAL A 57 4.48 -13.60 5.28
CA VAL A 57 5.75 -14.14 4.80
C VAL A 57 6.44 -14.96 5.90
N ILE A 58 6.84 -16.19 5.58
CA ILE A 58 7.60 -17.08 6.47
C ILE A 58 8.72 -17.72 5.65
N GLY A 59 9.98 -17.43 6.00
CA GLY A 59 11.09 -17.81 5.11
C GLY A 59 10.89 -17.18 3.73
N ASP A 60 10.99 -17.97 2.67
CA ASP A 60 10.72 -17.54 1.28
C ASP A 60 9.30 -17.83 0.80
N ASP A 61 8.45 -18.39 1.66
CA ASP A 61 7.05 -18.65 1.37
C ASP A 61 6.16 -17.46 1.76
N VAL A 62 5.10 -17.25 0.98
CA VAL A 62 4.05 -16.27 1.22
C VAL A 62 2.70 -16.97 1.28
N TYR A 63 1.97 -16.75 2.37
CA TYR A 63 0.69 -17.37 2.64
C TYR A 63 -0.43 -16.36 2.43
N VAL A 64 -1.50 -16.76 1.73
CA VAL A 64 -2.69 -15.94 1.50
C VAL A 64 -3.90 -16.67 2.02
N TYR A 65 -4.70 -16.02 2.87
CA TYR A 65 -5.99 -16.56 3.30
C TYR A 65 -6.98 -16.50 2.13
N ALA A 66 -7.24 -17.65 1.52
CA ALA A 66 -7.96 -17.74 0.24
C ALA A 66 -9.45 -18.05 0.39
N ALA A 67 -9.89 -18.50 1.57
CA ALA A 67 -11.27 -18.91 1.82
C ALA A 67 -12.32 -17.82 1.51
N THR A 68 -11.92 -16.55 1.43
CA THR A 68 -12.82 -15.45 1.05
C THR A 68 -13.13 -15.38 -0.45
N PHE A 69 -12.23 -15.87 -1.32
CA PHE A 69 -12.38 -15.80 -2.77
C PHE A 69 -12.28 -17.14 -3.50
N THR A 70 -12.00 -18.23 -2.77
CA THR A 70 -11.97 -19.60 -3.31
C THR A 70 -12.95 -20.52 -2.58
N THR A 71 -13.16 -21.72 -3.10
CA THR A 71 -13.81 -22.85 -2.43
C THR A 71 -13.17 -24.14 -2.93
N LEU A 72 -13.29 -25.23 -2.19
CA LEU A 72 -12.95 -26.56 -2.68
C LEU A 72 -14.19 -27.20 -3.31
N ASP A 73 -14.02 -27.80 -4.49
CA ASP A 73 -15.08 -28.61 -5.09
C ASP A 73 -15.15 -30.01 -4.47
N LYS A 74 -16.06 -30.85 -4.98
CA LYS A 74 -16.26 -32.22 -4.48
C LYS A 74 -15.03 -33.13 -4.68
N THR A 75 -14.11 -32.75 -5.56
CA THR A 75 -12.85 -33.44 -5.83
C THR A 75 -11.67 -32.86 -5.07
N ASN A 76 -11.92 -31.92 -4.14
CA ASN A 76 -10.91 -31.14 -3.43
C ASN A 76 -10.04 -30.26 -4.34
N GLU A 77 -10.50 -29.96 -5.55
CA GLU A 77 -9.83 -29.00 -6.42
C GLU A 77 -10.25 -27.58 -6.05
N LEU A 78 -9.28 -26.66 -6.10
CA LEU A 78 -9.50 -25.27 -5.76
C LEU A 78 -10.23 -24.54 -6.88
N LYS A 79 -11.42 -24.00 -6.58
CA LYS A 79 -12.20 -23.17 -7.51
C LYS A 79 -12.18 -21.71 -7.08
N ILE A 80 -11.84 -20.82 -8.01
CA ILE A 80 -11.91 -19.36 -7.82
C ILE A 80 -13.37 -18.89 -7.94
N ARG A 81 -13.91 -18.29 -6.87
CA ARG A 81 -15.27 -17.73 -6.82
C ARG A 81 -15.30 -16.24 -7.15
N ASN A 82 -14.26 -15.51 -6.74
CA ASN A 82 -14.11 -14.08 -7.00
C ASN A 82 -12.79 -13.81 -7.75
N PRO A 83 -12.81 -13.72 -9.09
CA PRO A 83 -11.61 -13.49 -9.90
C PRO A 83 -10.91 -12.16 -9.60
N VAL A 84 -11.67 -11.11 -9.25
CA VAL A 84 -11.13 -9.77 -8.96
C VAL A 84 -10.34 -9.82 -7.66
N GLU A 85 -10.92 -10.38 -6.60
CA GLU A 85 -10.22 -10.54 -5.32
C GLU A 85 -9.04 -11.51 -5.45
N HIS A 86 -9.20 -12.60 -6.20
CA HIS A 86 -8.11 -13.55 -6.48
C HIS A 86 -6.90 -12.85 -7.12
N ALA A 87 -7.10 -12.11 -8.21
CA ALA A 87 -6.01 -11.40 -8.89
C ALA A 87 -5.32 -10.39 -7.94
N LEU A 88 -6.13 -9.62 -7.20
CA LEU A 88 -5.63 -8.64 -6.23
C LEU A 88 -4.75 -9.30 -5.15
N ARG A 89 -5.22 -10.40 -4.56
CA ARG A 89 -4.53 -11.08 -3.45
C ARG A 89 -3.29 -11.85 -3.89
N LEU A 90 -3.32 -12.41 -5.10
CA LEU A 90 -2.15 -13.02 -5.71
C LEU A 90 -1.06 -11.98 -5.98
N ASP A 91 -1.43 -10.86 -6.59
CA ASP A 91 -0.51 -9.75 -6.82
C ASP A 91 0.06 -9.22 -5.50
N GLN A 92 -0.76 -9.10 -4.47
CA GLN A 92 -0.30 -8.70 -3.14
C GLN A 92 0.77 -9.64 -2.60
N ALA A 93 0.57 -10.96 -2.69
CA ALA A 93 1.55 -11.94 -2.25
C ALA A 93 2.86 -11.85 -3.06
N ARG A 94 2.77 -11.61 -4.36
CA ARG A 94 3.94 -11.44 -5.23
C ARG A 94 4.70 -10.16 -4.91
N TRP A 95 3.99 -9.08 -4.60
CA TRP A 95 4.60 -7.82 -4.19
C TRP A 95 5.29 -7.91 -2.83
N GLU A 96 4.86 -8.79 -1.92
CA GLU A 96 5.62 -9.09 -0.70
C GLU A 96 7.02 -9.60 -1.03
N LEU A 97 7.14 -10.50 -2.02
CA LEU A 97 8.42 -11.03 -2.47
C LEU A 97 9.27 -9.95 -3.14
N VAL A 98 8.67 -9.13 -4.02
CA VAL A 98 9.36 -7.98 -4.64
C VAL A 98 9.92 -7.06 -3.56
N TRP A 99 9.10 -6.71 -2.56
CA TRP A 99 9.49 -5.81 -1.49
C TRP A 99 10.59 -6.41 -0.62
N LYS A 100 10.43 -7.66 -0.17
CA LYS A 100 11.44 -8.40 0.62
C LYS A 100 12.78 -8.48 -0.12
N ARG A 101 12.76 -8.85 -1.40
CA ARG A 101 13.96 -9.05 -2.23
C ARG A 101 14.66 -7.75 -2.60
N SER A 102 13.93 -6.64 -2.55
CA SER A 102 14.50 -5.30 -2.78
C SER A 102 15.46 -4.85 -1.65
N ASN A 103 15.51 -5.54 -0.50
CA ASN A 103 16.52 -5.47 0.58
C ASN A 103 17.46 -4.24 0.57
N GLY A 104 16.95 -3.06 0.96
CA GLY A 104 17.72 -1.81 1.07
C GLY A 104 17.84 -0.97 -0.21
N LYS A 105 17.33 -1.46 -1.35
CA LYS A 105 17.26 -0.76 -2.65
C LYS A 105 15.86 -0.24 -2.97
N LEU A 106 15.07 0.09 -1.95
CA LEU A 106 13.71 0.61 -2.11
C LEU A 106 13.64 1.90 -2.94
N ALA A 107 14.68 2.73 -2.88
CA ALA A 107 14.83 3.90 -3.75
C ALA A 107 14.82 3.54 -5.26
N ALA A 108 15.46 2.44 -5.64
CA ALA A 108 15.47 1.96 -7.03
C ALA A 108 14.10 1.38 -7.43
N LEU A 109 13.38 0.77 -6.49
CA LEU A 109 12.01 0.31 -6.70
C LEU A 109 11.07 1.49 -6.93
N MET A 110 11.20 2.55 -6.11
CA MET A 110 10.45 3.79 -6.26
C MET A 110 10.64 4.43 -7.65
N ALA A 111 11.89 4.49 -8.11
CA ALA A 111 12.21 5.07 -9.43
C ALA A 111 11.59 4.29 -10.60
N GLN A 112 11.42 2.97 -10.44
CA GLN A 112 10.77 2.11 -11.43
C GLN A 112 9.25 2.17 -11.40
N MET A 113 8.65 2.59 -10.28
CA MET A 113 7.21 2.82 -10.15
C MET A 113 6.92 4.33 -10.08
N PRO A 114 7.14 5.08 -11.19
CA PRO A 114 6.83 6.49 -11.23
C PRO A 114 5.32 6.70 -11.00
N TYR A 115 4.95 7.90 -10.55
CA TYR A 115 3.57 8.35 -10.34
C TYR A 115 2.83 7.83 -9.09
N HIS A 116 3.41 6.94 -8.28
CA HIS A 116 2.75 6.52 -7.04
C HIS A 116 2.48 7.68 -6.08
N HIS A 117 3.41 8.65 -5.99
CA HIS A 117 3.27 9.86 -5.20
C HIS A 117 2.12 10.76 -5.69
N GLU A 118 1.79 10.74 -7.00
CA GLU A 118 0.65 11.49 -7.55
C GLU A 118 -0.66 10.97 -6.97
N ILE A 119 -0.84 9.65 -6.99
CA ILE A 119 -2.05 9.01 -6.49
C ILE A 119 -2.09 9.10 -4.97
N PHE A 120 -0.98 8.80 -4.28
CA PHE A 120 -0.90 8.85 -2.82
C PHE A 120 -1.17 10.26 -2.29
N SER A 121 -0.47 11.28 -2.82
CA SER A 121 -0.62 12.65 -2.33
C SER A 121 -2.05 13.14 -2.49
N LYS A 122 -2.69 12.93 -3.65
CA LYS A 122 -4.09 13.27 -3.89
C LYS A 122 -5.02 12.51 -2.94
N TRP A 123 -4.80 11.20 -2.77
CA TRP A 123 -5.66 10.36 -1.94
C TRP A 123 -5.66 10.79 -0.47
N VAL A 124 -4.48 11.00 0.10
CA VAL A 124 -4.30 11.44 1.48
C VAL A 124 -4.75 12.90 1.64
N SER A 125 -4.35 13.79 0.73
CA SER A 125 -4.71 15.20 0.82
C SER A 125 -6.20 15.45 0.67
N ASP A 126 -6.88 14.76 -0.24
CA ASP A 126 -8.33 14.90 -0.46
C ASP A 126 -9.10 14.45 0.79
N ALA A 127 -8.66 13.37 1.44
CA ALA A 127 -9.28 12.87 2.66
C ALA A 127 -9.15 13.86 3.83
N ILE A 128 -7.96 14.42 4.03
CA ILE A 128 -7.72 15.42 5.08
C ILE A 128 -8.45 16.73 4.75
N THR A 129 -8.34 17.20 3.51
CA THR A 129 -8.98 18.45 3.03
C THR A 129 -10.48 18.41 3.22
N HIS A 130 -11.14 17.29 2.88
CA HIS A 130 -12.57 17.14 3.04
C HIS A 130 -12.99 17.12 4.51
N THR A 131 -12.25 16.39 5.35
CA THR A 131 -12.57 16.25 6.79
C THR A 131 -12.41 17.57 7.54
N PHE A 132 -11.36 18.33 7.25
CA PHE A 132 -11.08 19.60 7.93
C PHE A 132 -11.58 20.84 7.16
N ALA A 133 -12.26 20.66 6.03
CA ALA A 133 -12.77 21.73 5.16
C ALA A 133 -11.71 22.81 4.85
N LEU A 134 -10.56 22.37 4.30
CA LEU A 134 -9.41 23.24 4.06
C LEU A 134 -9.60 24.12 2.82
N ALA A 135 -9.07 25.35 2.88
CA ALA A 135 -9.01 26.24 1.73
C ALA A 135 -8.01 25.72 0.67
N PRO A 136 -8.08 26.16 -0.61
CA PRO A 136 -7.22 25.65 -1.68
C PRO A 136 -5.72 25.70 -1.38
N TYR A 137 -5.23 26.80 -0.78
CA TYR A 137 -3.83 26.93 -0.40
C TYR A 137 -3.42 25.91 0.68
N GLN A 138 -4.23 25.78 1.73
CA GLN A 138 -4.03 24.81 2.82
C GLN A 138 -4.08 23.36 2.30
N SER A 139 -4.99 23.08 1.37
CA SER A 139 -5.06 21.78 0.69
C SER A 139 -3.78 21.49 -0.12
N GLY A 140 -3.24 22.50 -0.80
CA GLY A 140 -1.95 22.43 -1.48
C GLY A 140 -0.79 22.10 -0.54
N GLN A 141 -0.76 22.71 0.65
CA GLN A 141 0.24 22.42 1.70
C GLN A 141 0.16 20.97 2.19
N ILE A 142 -1.04 20.47 2.49
CA ILE A 142 -1.25 19.06 2.86
C ILE A 142 -0.85 18.11 1.73
N LYS A 143 -1.13 18.47 0.47
CA LYS A 143 -0.73 17.66 -0.68
C LYS A 143 0.80 17.61 -0.85
N ALA A 144 1.50 18.71 -0.61
CA ALA A 144 2.96 18.74 -0.58
C ALA A 144 3.51 17.82 0.52
N LEU A 145 2.99 17.91 1.75
CA LEU A 145 3.35 17.02 2.86
C LEU A 145 3.10 15.53 2.54
N ALA A 146 1.93 15.21 1.97
CA ALA A 146 1.60 13.84 1.60
C ALA A 146 2.50 13.31 0.47
N ALA A 147 2.95 14.19 -0.44
CA ALA A 147 3.92 13.84 -1.47
C ALA A 147 5.30 13.53 -0.87
N LEU A 148 5.79 14.35 0.07
CA LEU A 148 7.03 14.09 0.80
C LEU A 148 6.95 12.75 1.55
N PHE A 149 5.83 12.48 2.21
CA PHE A 149 5.60 11.21 2.91
C PHE A 149 5.65 10.02 1.96
N SER A 150 5.02 10.10 0.79
CA SER A 150 5.06 9.00 -0.18
C SER A 150 6.48 8.63 -0.62
N VAL A 151 7.38 9.61 -0.70
CA VAL A 151 8.81 9.36 -0.97
C VAL A 151 9.47 8.73 0.24
N GLY A 152 9.28 9.27 1.43
CA GLY A 152 9.94 8.78 2.65
C GLY A 152 9.63 7.31 2.99
N GLN A 153 8.50 6.76 2.52
CA GLN A 153 8.19 5.32 2.63
C GLN A 153 9.22 4.40 1.95
N PHE A 154 10.04 4.92 1.03
CA PHE A 154 11.09 4.17 0.34
C PHE A 154 12.50 4.47 0.86
N TYR A 155 12.65 5.36 1.83
CA TYR A 155 13.94 5.80 2.35
C TYR A 155 13.97 5.68 3.88
N ASN A 156 14.90 4.88 4.40
CA ASN A 156 15.17 4.87 5.85
C ASN A 156 15.80 6.20 6.31
N HIS A 157 16.65 6.76 5.45
CA HIS A 157 17.29 8.06 5.60
C HIS A 157 17.74 8.55 4.21
N VAL A 158 17.68 9.86 3.96
CA VAL A 158 18.26 10.49 2.79
C VAL A 158 19.53 11.20 3.26
N GLU A 159 20.69 10.59 3.00
CA GLU A 159 21.99 11.03 3.54
C GLU A 159 22.52 12.34 2.94
N ASP A 160 21.97 12.79 1.82
CA ASP A 160 22.50 13.90 1.03
C ASP A 160 21.42 14.95 0.76
N ASP A 161 21.65 16.18 1.24
CA ASP A 161 20.78 17.34 1.05
C ASP A 161 20.55 17.64 -0.44
N VAL A 162 21.54 17.42 -1.29
CA VAL A 162 21.40 17.60 -2.75
C VAL A 162 20.42 16.59 -3.32
N LYS A 163 20.49 15.34 -2.86
CA LYS A 163 19.54 14.29 -3.25
C LYS A 163 18.14 14.60 -2.72
N ALA A 164 18.03 15.09 -1.50
CA ALA A 164 16.76 15.50 -0.90
C ALA A 164 16.10 16.62 -1.73
N LEU A 165 16.85 17.65 -2.09
CA LEU A 165 16.39 18.74 -2.95
C LEU A 165 15.94 18.24 -4.32
N ARG A 166 16.70 17.34 -4.95
CA ARG A 166 16.32 16.75 -6.26
C ARG A 166 15.01 15.95 -6.19
N LEU A 167 14.79 15.21 -5.09
CA LEU A 167 13.55 14.48 -4.88
C LEU A 167 12.37 15.43 -4.70
N GLN A 168 12.54 16.54 -3.97
CA GLN A 168 11.51 17.57 -3.86
C GLN A 168 11.20 18.23 -5.20
N GLN A 169 12.22 18.65 -5.96
CA GLN A 169 12.05 19.24 -7.29
C GLN A 169 11.32 18.30 -8.26
N MET A 170 11.58 16.99 -8.16
CA MET A 170 10.83 15.99 -8.92
C MET A 170 9.34 16.02 -8.56
N LEU A 171 8.99 16.13 -7.27
CA LEU A 171 7.59 16.21 -6.82
C LEU A 171 6.92 17.51 -7.27
N GLU A 172 7.61 18.65 -7.18
CA GLU A 172 7.14 19.95 -7.68
C GLU A 172 6.71 19.84 -9.15
N GLN A 173 7.60 19.32 -9.99
CA GLN A 173 7.34 19.15 -11.43
C GLN A 173 6.22 18.15 -11.73
N GLN A 174 6.22 17.00 -11.05
CA GLN A 174 5.27 15.92 -11.35
C GLN A 174 3.86 16.21 -10.80
N LEU A 175 3.75 16.99 -9.73
CA LEU A 175 2.47 17.37 -9.13
C LEU A 175 1.95 18.72 -9.62
N GLY A 176 2.78 19.50 -10.31
CA GLY A 176 2.48 20.87 -10.71
C GLY A 176 2.28 21.78 -9.49
N LEU A 177 3.03 21.55 -8.42
CA LEU A 177 2.96 22.32 -7.18
C LEU A 177 4.13 23.32 -7.11
N PRO A 178 3.88 24.60 -6.77
CA PRO A 178 4.92 25.59 -6.58
C PRO A 178 5.87 25.24 -5.42
N ALA A 179 7.14 25.59 -5.55
CA ALA A 179 8.17 25.34 -4.54
C ALA A 179 7.82 25.99 -3.20
N GLU A 180 7.18 27.16 -3.22
CA GLU A 180 6.74 27.91 -2.04
C GLU A 180 5.79 27.09 -1.15
N LEU A 181 5.01 26.16 -1.72
CA LEU A 181 4.18 25.26 -0.91
C LEU A 181 5.03 24.26 -0.12
N PHE A 182 6.07 23.69 -0.73
CA PHE A 182 6.99 22.78 -0.03
C PHE A 182 7.81 23.54 1.02
N GLU A 183 8.33 24.72 0.69
CA GLU A 183 9.05 25.57 1.64
C GLU A 183 8.18 25.96 2.84
N SER A 184 6.87 26.20 2.63
CA SER A 184 5.97 26.56 3.73
C SER A 184 5.72 25.45 4.75
N VAL A 185 5.91 24.19 4.37
CA VAL A 185 5.60 23.01 5.22
C VAL A 185 6.82 22.23 5.68
N THR A 186 8.01 22.62 5.23
CA THR A 186 9.27 21.95 5.55
C THR A 186 10.10 22.78 6.55
N GLY A 187 11.10 22.17 7.20
CA GLY A 187 11.96 22.83 8.19
C GLY A 187 11.40 22.92 9.61
N HIS A 188 10.20 22.38 9.85
CA HIS A 188 9.56 22.33 11.18
C HIS A 188 9.83 21.04 11.96
N THR A 189 10.49 20.06 11.34
CA THR A 189 10.83 18.74 11.88
C THR A 189 12.28 18.37 11.54
N GLU A 190 12.85 17.37 12.24
CA GLU A 190 14.24 16.90 12.01
C GLU A 190 14.44 16.16 10.67
N TYR A 191 13.34 15.79 10.00
CA TYR A 191 13.32 15.08 8.73
C TYR A 191 12.55 15.87 7.68
N LEU A 192 13.00 15.77 6.43
CA LEU A 192 12.31 16.34 5.27
C LEU A 192 11.22 15.41 4.71
N PHE A 193 11.49 14.10 4.72
CA PHE A 193 10.59 13.07 4.20
C PHE A 193 10.11 12.20 5.36
N PRO A 194 8.86 12.32 5.81
CA PRO A 194 8.29 11.42 6.82
C PRO A 194 8.39 9.97 6.35
N ARG A 195 8.78 9.06 7.23
CA ARG A 195 9.03 7.65 6.90
C ARG A 195 7.89 6.73 7.29
N ASN A 196 7.08 7.17 8.25
CA ASN A 196 5.95 6.44 8.80
C ASN A 196 4.81 7.43 9.12
N ILE A 197 3.65 6.90 9.49
CA ILE A 197 2.44 7.69 9.74
C ILE A 197 2.60 8.63 10.95
N ALA A 198 3.40 8.24 11.94
CA ALA A 198 3.64 9.07 13.12
C ALA A 198 4.43 10.33 12.74
N GLU A 199 5.54 10.15 12.01
CA GLU A 199 6.33 11.25 11.48
C GLU A 199 5.52 12.15 10.53
N PHE A 200 4.62 11.55 9.74
CA PHE A 200 3.76 12.34 8.86
C PHE A 200 2.80 13.22 9.67
N VAL A 201 2.10 12.64 10.64
CA VAL A 201 1.18 13.38 11.51
C VAL A 201 1.91 14.48 12.28
N GLU A 202 3.07 14.18 12.84
CA GLU A 202 3.94 15.16 13.52
C GLU A 202 4.29 16.32 12.57
N MET A 203 4.72 16.03 11.34
CA MET A 203 5.07 17.06 10.36
C MET A 203 3.87 17.90 9.95
N VAL A 204 2.69 17.30 9.81
CA VAL A 204 1.45 18.05 9.53
C VAL A 204 1.11 18.99 10.69
N GLN A 205 1.24 18.54 11.93
CA GLN A 205 0.98 19.35 13.13
C GLN A 205 2.01 20.48 13.28
N ALA A 206 3.29 20.19 13.03
CA ALA A 206 4.39 21.15 13.14
C ALA A 206 4.34 22.25 12.08
N ALA A 207 3.84 21.95 10.88
CA ALA A 207 3.69 22.93 9.79
C ALA A 207 2.66 24.03 10.06
N ASP A 208 1.86 23.92 11.13
CA ASP A 208 0.88 24.91 11.59
C ASP A 208 -0.01 25.53 10.50
N ILE A 209 -0.47 24.69 9.56
CA ILE A 209 -1.27 25.11 8.40
C ILE A 209 -2.57 25.82 8.82
N THR A 210 -3.21 25.31 9.87
CA THR A 210 -4.41 25.88 10.48
C THR A 210 -4.70 25.21 11.83
N PRO A 211 -5.33 25.91 12.79
CA PRO A 211 -5.71 25.32 14.07
C PRO A 211 -6.53 24.03 13.95
N ARG A 212 -7.37 23.90 12.90
CA ARG A 212 -8.23 22.73 12.69
C ARG A 212 -7.45 21.43 12.47
N VAL A 213 -6.27 21.51 11.87
CA VAL A 213 -5.48 20.33 11.48
C VAL A 213 -4.53 19.90 12.60
N ARG A 214 -4.34 20.72 13.64
CA ARG A 214 -3.53 20.35 14.82
C ARG A 214 -4.06 19.10 15.53
N ASP A 215 -5.38 18.86 15.44
CA ASP A 215 -6.03 17.69 16.02
C ASP A 215 -5.92 16.42 15.14
N LEU A 216 -5.24 16.50 13.99
CA LEU A 216 -4.96 15.33 13.18
C LEU A 216 -4.16 14.32 14.02
N SER A 217 -4.67 13.11 14.10
CA SER A 217 -4.02 11.96 14.76
C SER A 217 -3.92 10.78 13.80
N ILE A 218 -3.02 9.84 14.10
CA ILE A 218 -2.88 8.56 13.39
C ILE A 218 -4.25 7.88 13.25
N LEU A 219 -5.01 7.79 14.35
CA LEU A 219 -6.32 7.16 14.37
C LEU A 219 -7.31 7.88 13.43
N SER A 220 -7.37 9.21 13.51
CA SER A 220 -8.27 9.99 12.65
C SER A 220 -7.91 9.81 11.16
N LEU A 221 -6.62 9.78 10.82
CA LEU A 221 -6.15 9.59 9.44
C LEU A 221 -6.54 8.21 8.91
N GLN A 222 -6.31 7.16 9.71
CA GLN A 222 -6.73 5.80 9.36
C GLN A 222 -8.25 5.71 9.17
N GLN A 223 -9.05 6.36 10.03
CA GLN A 223 -10.50 6.40 9.91
C GLN A 223 -10.97 7.13 8.64
N MET A 224 -10.32 8.23 8.26
CA MET A 224 -10.64 8.96 7.03
C MET A 224 -10.38 8.14 5.76
N LEU A 225 -9.38 7.25 5.80
CA LEU A 225 -8.89 6.53 4.63
C LEU A 225 -9.45 5.10 4.52
N ASN A 226 -9.90 4.47 5.61
CA ASN A 226 -10.33 3.06 5.61
C ASN A 226 -11.55 2.74 4.72
N THR A 227 -12.35 3.73 4.32
CA THR A 227 -13.50 3.58 3.39
C THR A 227 -13.16 3.97 1.95
N SER A 228 -11.89 4.26 1.66
CA SER A 228 -11.48 4.79 0.36
C SER A 228 -11.44 3.75 -0.76
N PHE A 229 -11.56 2.48 -0.42
CA PHE A 229 -11.50 1.34 -1.32
C PHE A 229 -12.49 0.28 -0.82
N PHE A 230 -13.23 -0.36 -1.73
CA PHE A 230 -14.22 -1.36 -1.35
C PHE A 230 -14.46 -2.41 -2.43
N GLY A 231 -15.09 -3.52 -2.06
CA GLY A 231 -15.52 -4.59 -2.99
C GLY A 231 -14.66 -5.85 -2.95
N VAL A 232 -13.81 -5.97 -1.92
CA VAL A 232 -13.01 -7.17 -1.63
C VAL A 232 -12.99 -7.40 -0.12
N SER A 233 -12.71 -8.63 0.31
CA SER A 233 -12.58 -8.93 1.74
C SER A 233 -11.42 -8.14 2.36
N TYR A 234 -11.53 -7.79 3.65
CA TYR A 234 -10.53 -7.01 4.40
C TYR A 234 -10.08 -5.69 3.75
N GLU A 235 -10.98 -5.03 3.02
CA GLU A 235 -10.73 -3.75 2.34
C GLU A 235 -10.21 -2.65 3.29
N LYS A 236 -10.70 -2.58 4.53
CA LYS A 236 -10.28 -1.58 5.53
C LYS A 236 -8.83 -1.77 5.94
N GLN A 237 -8.43 -3.01 6.17
CA GLN A 237 -7.05 -3.39 6.49
C GLN A 237 -6.12 -3.11 5.31
N LEU A 238 -6.53 -3.47 4.09
CA LEU A 238 -5.77 -3.17 2.89
C LEU A 238 -5.54 -1.67 2.72
N ALA A 239 -6.62 -0.87 2.79
CA ALA A 239 -6.55 0.59 2.69
C ALA A 239 -5.71 1.21 3.82
N THR A 240 -5.80 0.71 5.04
CA THR A 240 -4.98 1.23 6.14
C THR A 240 -3.50 0.89 5.95
N SER A 241 -3.19 -0.34 5.51
CA SER A 241 -1.80 -0.73 5.23
C SER A 241 -1.19 0.12 4.12
N ALA A 242 -1.96 0.48 3.08
CA ALA A 242 -1.50 1.28 1.96
C ALA A 242 -1.07 2.71 2.34
N ILE A 243 -1.37 3.17 3.56
CA ILE A 243 -0.91 4.48 4.06
C ILE A 243 0.59 4.48 4.32
N GLU A 244 1.15 3.36 4.77
CA GLU A 244 2.57 3.24 5.15
C GLU A 244 3.33 2.20 4.33
N TYR A 245 2.61 1.40 3.54
CA TYR A 245 3.15 0.27 2.82
C TYR A 245 2.83 0.36 1.32
N PRO A 246 3.79 0.84 0.50
CA PRO A 246 3.57 1.05 -0.93
C PRO A 246 3.07 -0.16 -1.73
N PRO A 247 3.51 -1.40 -1.46
CA PRO A 247 2.97 -2.59 -2.13
C PRO A 247 1.45 -2.72 -2.08
N SER A 248 0.83 -2.44 -0.92
CA SER A 248 -0.63 -2.43 -0.81
C SER A 248 -1.26 -1.36 -1.70
N LEU A 249 -0.66 -0.17 -1.77
CA LEU A 249 -1.11 0.89 -2.67
C LEU A 249 -0.98 0.46 -4.14
N PHE A 250 0.14 -0.13 -4.56
CA PHE A 250 0.36 -0.56 -5.94
C PHE A 250 -0.70 -1.57 -6.39
N VAL A 251 -1.02 -2.53 -5.53
CA VAL A 251 -2.05 -3.54 -5.78
C VAL A 251 -3.43 -2.90 -5.89
N MET A 252 -3.76 -1.95 -5.01
CA MET A 252 -5.02 -1.19 -5.10
C MET A 252 -5.10 -0.37 -6.40
N ILE A 253 -3.99 0.25 -6.84
CA ILE A 253 -3.92 0.99 -8.10
C ILE A 253 -4.15 0.05 -9.28
N LYS A 254 -3.45 -1.09 -9.34
CA LYS A 254 -3.63 -2.09 -10.41
C LYS A 254 -5.07 -2.58 -10.47
N ALA A 255 -5.65 -2.92 -9.31
CA ALA A 255 -7.05 -3.35 -9.22
C ALA A 255 -8.02 -2.29 -9.76
N CYS A 256 -7.79 -1.00 -9.45
CA CYS A 256 -8.59 0.11 -9.98
C CYS A 256 -8.45 0.28 -11.50
N LEU A 257 -7.26 0.09 -12.06
CA LEU A 257 -7.01 0.18 -13.50
C LEU A 257 -7.69 -0.95 -14.27
N ASP A 258 -7.70 -2.15 -13.68
CA ASP A 258 -8.27 -3.34 -14.32
C ASP A 258 -9.79 -3.42 -14.22
N ASN A 259 -10.37 -2.93 -13.12
CA ASN A 259 -11.75 -3.21 -12.79
C ASN A 259 -12.54 -1.91 -12.54
N ASN A 260 -13.48 -1.65 -13.43
CA ASN A 260 -14.34 -0.46 -13.36
C ASN A 260 -15.20 -0.38 -12.09
N MET A 261 -15.40 -1.49 -11.36
CA MET A 261 -16.15 -1.50 -10.11
C MET A 261 -15.56 -0.57 -9.05
N PHE A 262 -14.23 -0.39 -9.05
CA PHE A 262 -13.56 0.47 -8.07
C PHE A 262 -13.67 1.95 -8.38
N ASN A 263 -14.14 2.35 -9.58
CA ASN A 263 -14.28 3.77 -9.97
C ASN A 263 -15.21 4.58 -9.04
N ARG A 264 -16.09 3.90 -8.29
CA ARG A 264 -16.99 4.51 -7.31
C ARG A 264 -16.34 4.71 -5.92
N SER A 265 -15.19 4.08 -5.68
CA SER A 265 -14.40 4.30 -4.47
C SER A 265 -13.62 5.62 -4.57
N ARG A 266 -13.27 6.20 -3.41
CA ARG A 266 -12.48 7.44 -3.37
C ARG A 266 -11.16 7.26 -4.10
N LEU A 267 -10.42 6.18 -3.82
CA LEU A 267 -9.14 5.90 -4.48
C LEU A 267 -9.33 5.62 -5.97
N GLY A 268 -10.31 4.81 -6.36
CA GLY A 268 -10.53 4.51 -7.78
C GLY A 268 -10.94 5.73 -8.60
N GLY A 269 -11.69 6.67 -8.02
CA GLY A 269 -11.99 7.96 -8.65
C GLY A 269 -10.73 8.80 -8.91
N ILE A 270 -9.75 8.74 -8.01
CA ILE A 270 -8.45 9.40 -8.15
C ILE A 270 -7.61 8.71 -9.21
N VAL A 271 -7.47 7.38 -9.14
CA VAL A 271 -6.71 6.57 -10.11
C VAL A 271 -7.22 6.82 -11.52
N LYS A 272 -8.54 6.78 -11.73
CA LYS A 272 -9.17 7.02 -13.03
C LYS A 272 -8.80 8.37 -13.67
N LYS A 273 -8.54 9.40 -12.86
CA LYS A 273 -8.20 10.76 -13.31
C LYS A 273 -6.70 11.05 -13.30
N SER A 274 -5.88 10.08 -12.90
CA SER A 274 -4.42 10.24 -12.76
C SER A 274 -3.67 10.09 -14.07
N ASP A 275 -2.42 10.52 -14.11
CA ASP A 275 -1.53 10.24 -15.25
C ASP A 275 -1.16 8.76 -15.34
N THR A 276 -1.22 8.03 -14.22
CA THR A 276 -1.06 6.57 -14.21
C THR A 276 -2.13 5.90 -15.09
N ALA A 277 -3.39 6.35 -15.04
CA ALA A 277 -4.43 5.82 -15.92
C ALA A 277 -4.20 6.17 -17.40
N LYS A 278 -3.68 7.37 -17.70
CA LYS A 278 -3.32 7.75 -19.08
C LYS A 278 -2.15 6.93 -19.63
N LYS A 279 -1.25 6.48 -18.75
CA LYS A 279 -0.05 5.70 -19.08
C LYS A 279 -0.19 4.25 -18.59
N ARG A 280 -1.41 3.70 -18.61
CA ARG A 280 -1.73 2.37 -18.07
C ARG A 280 -0.77 1.30 -18.57
N ASP A 281 -0.54 1.20 -19.87
CA ASP A 281 0.31 0.17 -20.46
C ASP A 281 1.74 0.21 -19.91
N LYS A 282 2.29 1.41 -19.69
CA LYS A 282 3.63 1.59 -19.09
C LYS A 282 3.65 1.16 -17.62
N PHE A 283 2.60 1.51 -16.87
CA PHE A 283 2.46 1.07 -15.49
C PHE A 283 2.38 -0.46 -15.42
N GLU A 284 1.49 -1.07 -16.19
CA GLU A 284 1.28 -2.53 -16.20
C GLU A 284 2.52 -3.30 -16.65
N PHE A 285 3.20 -2.81 -17.70
CA PHE A 285 4.46 -3.41 -18.14
C PHE A 285 5.49 -3.43 -17.01
N THR A 286 5.69 -2.30 -16.33
CA THR A 286 6.71 -2.19 -15.27
C THR A 286 6.33 -2.99 -14.03
N TYR A 287 5.06 -2.93 -13.64
CA TYR A 287 4.47 -3.68 -12.54
C TYR A 287 4.65 -5.20 -12.75
N ASN A 288 4.33 -5.71 -13.95
CA ASN A 288 4.50 -7.12 -14.28
C ASN A 288 5.97 -7.52 -14.41
N LEU A 289 6.82 -6.66 -14.97
CA LEU A 289 8.26 -6.89 -15.09
C LEU A 289 8.88 -7.10 -13.70
N LEU A 290 8.59 -6.20 -12.75
CA LEU A 290 9.08 -6.28 -11.38
C LEU A 290 8.64 -7.57 -10.70
N MET A 291 7.36 -7.93 -10.80
CA MET A 291 6.88 -9.19 -10.22
C MET A 291 7.56 -10.39 -10.87
N ASN A 292 7.66 -10.46 -12.20
CA ASN A 292 8.24 -11.60 -12.90
C ASN A 292 9.74 -11.77 -12.66
N GLN A 293 10.49 -10.68 -12.45
CA GLN A 293 11.91 -10.73 -12.09
C GLN A 293 12.13 -11.20 -10.65
N ASN A 294 11.16 -10.97 -9.77
CA ASN A 294 11.31 -11.19 -8.33
C ASN A 294 10.39 -12.27 -7.77
N THR A 295 9.68 -13.05 -8.60
CA THR A 295 8.80 -14.15 -8.15
C THR A 295 8.93 -15.35 -9.06
N LYS A 296 8.70 -16.54 -8.52
CA LYS A 296 8.67 -17.77 -9.32
C LYS A 296 7.41 -17.81 -10.21
N PRO A 297 7.45 -18.58 -11.32
CA PRO A 297 6.29 -18.79 -12.18
C PRO A 297 5.09 -19.29 -11.38
N LEU A 298 3.90 -18.84 -11.78
CA LEU A 298 2.66 -19.24 -11.14
C LEU A 298 2.14 -20.57 -11.71
N ASN A 299 1.64 -21.43 -10.84
CA ASN A 299 0.92 -22.67 -11.15
C ASN A 299 -0.55 -22.37 -11.47
N ILE A 300 -0.81 -21.43 -12.37
CA ILE A 300 -2.18 -21.14 -12.82
C ILE A 300 -2.53 -22.19 -13.88
N LYS A 301 -3.46 -23.09 -13.54
CA LYS A 301 -4.15 -23.94 -14.50
C LYS A 301 -5.35 -23.21 -15.09
#